data_AF-A0A2P2K1U1-F1
#
_entry.id   AF-A0A2P2K1U1-F1
#
_cell.length_a   1.000
_cell.length_b   1.000
_cell.length_c   1.000
_cell.angle_alpha   90.00
_cell.angle_beta   90.00
_cell.angle_gamma   90.00
#
_symmetry.space_group_name_H-M   'P 1'
#
loop_
_entity.id
_entity.type
_entity.pdbx_description
1 polymer ?
#
loop_
_entity_poly.entity_id
_entity_poly.type
_entity_poly.pdbx_seq_one_letter_code
_entity_poly.pdbx_strand_id
1 'polypeptide(L)'
;MEAKLLRTSFPALQSPNASKFPSQISTLALQTRKPAILRSSLEKGRVLSLRVFASSTELAKKERVDESENLKLENIRQSLIRQEDSIIFCLLERSQYCYNADTYDPDAFAMEGFSGSLVEYLLKKTEMLHAQVGRYKSPDEHPFFPYDLPRPLLPPLQYVQVRGTRYCGQ
;
A
#
# COMPACT_ATOMS: atom_id res chain seq x y z
N MET A 1 42.70 2.64 47.58
CA MET A 1 43.50 2.59 46.34
C MET A 1 42.53 2.62 45.18
N GLU A 2 42.50 3.77 44.51
CA GLU A 2 41.58 4.14 43.45
C GLU A 2 41.73 3.25 42.20
N ALA A 3 40.63 2.69 41.69
CA ALA A 3 40.61 2.03 40.39
C ALA A 3 40.17 3.04 39.32
N LYS A 4 41.14 3.48 38.52
CA LYS A 4 40.98 4.47 37.44
C LYS A 4 40.14 3.90 36.28
N LEU A 5 39.10 4.63 35.90
CA LEU A 5 38.36 4.47 34.64
C LEU A 5 39.26 4.79 33.45
N LEU A 6 39.46 3.84 32.54
CA LEU A 6 40.05 4.11 31.22
C LEU A 6 38.93 4.28 30.19
N ARG A 7 38.59 5.54 29.95
CA ARG A 7 37.78 6.01 28.81
C ARG A 7 38.68 6.03 27.59
N THR A 8 38.57 5.05 26.70
CA THR A 8 39.22 5.08 25.39
C THR A 8 38.38 5.97 24.46
N SER A 9 38.93 7.13 24.13
CA SER A 9 38.44 8.01 23.08
C SER A 9 38.82 7.43 21.72
N PHE A 10 37.83 7.15 20.85
CA PHE A 10 38.10 6.89 19.44
C PHE A 10 38.28 8.22 18.70
N PRO A 11 39.35 8.40 17.89
CA PRO A 11 39.50 9.58 17.05
C PRO A 11 38.53 9.55 15.87
N ALA A 12 38.02 10.73 15.53
CA ALA A 12 37.07 10.99 14.47
C ALA A 12 37.59 10.53 13.09
N LEU A 13 36.81 9.68 12.42
CA LEU A 13 37.00 9.40 11.00
C LEU A 13 36.42 10.56 10.19
N GLN A 14 37.29 11.17 9.39
CA GLN A 14 37.00 12.26 8.49
C GLN A 14 35.99 11.85 7.41
N SER A 15 35.03 12.74 7.19
CA SER A 15 34.07 12.72 6.10
C SER A 15 34.76 12.94 4.75
N PRO A 16 34.54 12.07 3.74
CA PRO A 16 34.83 12.41 2.36
C PRO A 16 33.55 12.86 1.64
N ASN A 17 33.59 14.12 1.21
CA ASN A 17 33.04 14.66 -0.04
C ASN A 17 31.57 14.37 -0.38
N ALA A 18 30.78 15.45 -0.29
CA ALA A 18 29.47 15.60 -0.89
C ALA A 18 29.51 15.35 -2.41
N SER A 19 28.99 14.20 -2.83
CA SER A 19 28.58 13.95 -4.21
C SER A 19 27.23 14.64 -4.45
N LYS A 20 27.25 15.65 -5.30
CA LYS A 20 26.05 16.35 -5.79
C LYS A 20 25.31 15.41 -6.74
N PHE A 21 24.26 14.75 -6.26
CA PHE A 21 23.28 14.10 -7.14
C PHE A 21 22.27 15.16 -7.64
N PRO A 22 22.07 15.31 -8.96
CA PRO A 22 21.07 16.23 -9.47
C PRO A 22 19.67 15.61 -9.28
N SER A 23 18.90 16.14 -8.32
CA SER A 23 17.47 15.87 -8.21
C SER A 23 16.76 16.52 -9.40
N GLN A 24 16.34 15.72 -10.37
CA GLN A 24 15.45 16.17 -11.45
C GLN A 24 14.01 16.20 -10.92
N ILE A 25 13.59 17.35 -10.42
CA ILE A 25 12.18 17.65 -10.13
C ILE A 25 11.50 17.95 -11.47
N SER A 26 10.73 17.00 -11.98
CA SER A 26 9.85 17.23 -13.13
C SER A 26 8.57 17.91 -12.66
N THR A 27 8.47 19.23 -12.84
CA THR A 27 7.22 19.98 -12.67
C THR A 27 6.33 19.76 -13.91
N LEU A 28 5.34 18.87 -13.80
CA LEU A 28 4.27 18.76 -14.79
C LEU A 28 3.30 19.95 -14.62
N ALA A 29 3.40 20.94 -15.51
CA ALA A 29 2.48 22.06 -15.57
C ALA A 29 1.16 21.63 -16.25
N LEU A 30 0.07 21.57 -15.48
CA LEU A 30 -1.29 21.33 -15.99
C LEU A 30 -1.82 22.64 -16.61
N GLN A 31 -1.71 22.77 -17.94
CA GLN A 31 -2.31 23.90 -18.66
C GLN A 31 -3.84 23.73 -18.75
N THR A 32 -4.57 24.61 -18.06
CA THR A 32 -6.02 24.74 -18.17
C THR A 32 -6.37 25.47 -19.47
N ARG A 33 -6.85 24.71 -20.48
CA ARG A 33 -7.48 25.30 -21.66
C ARG A 33 -8.97 25.53 -21.37
N LYS A 34 -9.41 26.79 -21.45
CA LYS A 34 -10.82 27.21 -21.38
C LYS A 34 -11.61 26.60 -22.55
N PRO A 35 -12.84 26.12 -22.37
CA PRO A 35 -13.67 25.70 -23.49
C PRO A 35 -14.23 26.92 -24.23
N ALA A 36 -14.03 26.96 -25.54
CA ALA A 36 -14.70 27.90 -26.43
C ALA A 36 -16.17 27.48 -26.60
N ILE A 37 -17.08 28.41 -26.35
CA ILE A 37 -18.51 28.26 -26.57
C ILE A 37 -18.77 28.25 -28.07
N LEU A 38 -19.23 27.12 -28.60
CA LEU A 38 -19.70 27.00 -29.98
C LEU A 38 -21.23 27.02 -29.96
N ARG A 39 -21.81 28.19 -30.24
CA ARG A 39 -23.24 28.36 -30.51
C ARG A 39 -23.57 27.68 -31.84
N SER A 40 -24.40 26.63 -31.82
CA SER A 40 -25.06 26.13 -33.03
C SER A 40 -26.55 26.43 -32.96
N SER A 41 -27.02 27.05 -34.05
CA SER A 41 -28.38 27.48 -34.30
C SER A 41 -29.34 26.29 -34.36
N LEU A 42 -30.49 26.45 -33.70
CA LEU A 42 -31.63 25.55 -33.73
C LEU A 42 -32.30 25.64 -35.11
N GLU A 43 -32.08 24.64 -35.96
CA GLU A 43 -32.91 24.42 -37.14
C GLU A 43 -33.74 23.14 -37.00
N LYS A 44 -35.01 23.29 -37.37
CA LYS A 44 -36.15 22.49 -36.99
C LYS A 44 -36.26 21.29 -37.94
N GLY A 45 -35.93 20.09 -37.47
CA GLY A 45 -35.96 18.90 -38.32
C GLY A 45 -36.22 17.61 -37.55
N ARG A 46 -37.44 17.06 -37.73
CA ARG A 46 -37.82 15.63 -37.63
C ARG A 46 -37.22 14.83 -36.45
N VAL A 47 -38.04 14.65 -35.41
CA VAL A 47 -37.75 13.69 -34.33
C VAL A 47 -37.94 12.27 -34.88
N LEU A 48 -36.86 11.63 -35.31
CA LEU A 48 -36.81 10.17 -35.40
C LEU A 48 -36.47 9.64 -34.01
N SER A 49 -37.46 9.05 -33.34
CA SER A 49 -37.25 8.31 -32.10
C SER A 49 -36.46 7.05 -32.44
N LEU A 50 -35.14 7.15 -32.37
CA LEU A 50 -34.28 5.97 -32.31
C LEU A 50 -34.43 5.37 -30.93
N ARG A 51 -35.25 4.31 -30.84
CA ARG A 51 -35.31 3.43 -29.69
C ARG A 51 -33.95 2.72 -29.61
N VAL A 52 -33.02 3.33 -28.89
CA VAL A 52 -31.76 2.66 -28.51
C VAL A 52 -32.15 1.58 -27.52
N PHE A 53 -32.25 0.36 -28.02
CA PHE A 53 -32.21 -0.80 -27.15
C PHE A 53 -30.82 -0.80 -26.53
N ALA A 54 -30.73 -0.38 -25.27
CA ALA A 54 -29.62 -0.77 -24.44
C ALA A 54 -29.70 -2.30 -24.37
N SER A 55 -28.95 -2.98 -25.23
CA SER A 55 -28.52 -4.32 -24.93
C SER A 55 -27.71 -4.17 -23.66
N SER A 56 -28.37 -4.39 -22.51
CA SER A 56 -27.68 -4.82 -21.31
C SER A 56 -27.00 -6.13 -21.71
N THR A 57 -25.81 -6.03 -22.29
CA THR A 57 -24.84 -7.09 -22.16
C THR A 57 -24.63 -7.19 -20.66
N GLU A 58 -25.41 -8.08 -20.02
CA GLU A 58 -25.09 -8.57 -18.70
C GLU A 58 -23.62 -8.92 -18.77
N LEU A 59 -22.80 -8.09 -18.13
CA LEU A 59 -21.38 -8.31 -18.01
C LEU A 59 -21.29 -9.57 -17.15
N ALA A 60 -21.25 -10.73 -17.82
CA ALA A 60 -21.14 -12.02 -17.17
C ALA A 60 -20.06 -11.89 -16.10
N LYS A 61 -20.46 -12.03 -14.84
CA LYS A 61 -19.57 -11.91 -13.69
C LYS A 61 -18.55 -13.05 -13.82
N LYS A 62 -17.45 -12.80 -14.54
CA LYS A 62 -16.36 -13.75 -14.65
C LYS A 62 -15.76 -13.88 -13.27
N GLU A 63 -15.90 -15.06 -12.70
CA GLU A 63 -15.33 -15.44 -11.42
C GLU A 63 -13.81 -15.24 -11.48
N ARG A 64 -13.27 -14.45 -10.54
CA ARG A 64 -11.83 -14.22 -10.46
C ARG A 64 -11.26 -15.31 -9.55
N VAL A 65 -10.44 -16.18 -10.12
CA VAL A 65 -9.75 -17.25 -9.39
C VAL A 65 -8.26 -16.92 -9.35
N ASP A 66 -7.63 -17.15 -8.20
CA ASP A 66 -6.18 -17.05 -8.06
C ASP A 66 -5.51 -18.27 -8.72
N GLU A 67 -4.90 -18.04 -9.87
CA GLU A 67 -4.09 -19.03 -10.60
C GLU A 67 -2.62 -18.99 -10.17
N SER A 68 -2.27 -18.12 -9.22
CA SER A 68 -0.92 -18.03 -8.71
C SER A 68 -0.71 -19.17 -7.71
N GLU A 69 0.09 -20.16 -8.12
CA GLU A 69 0.38 -21.37 -7.33
C GLU A 69 1.12 -21.09 -6.00
N ASN A 70 1.27 -19.82 -5.60
CA ASN A 70 2.04 -19.36 -4.45
C ASN A 70 1.47 -19.85 -3.11
N LEU A 71 0.15 -20.01 -3.02
CA LEU A 71 -0.54 -20.42 -1.77
C LEU A 71 -0.68 -21.93 -1.61
N LYS A 72 -0.08 -22.73 -2.51
CA LYS A 72 -0.09 -24.19 -2.43
C LYS A 72 1.05 -24.74 -1.57
N LEU A 73 0.82 -25.90 -0.94
CA LEU A 73 1.78 -26.49 0.01
C LEU A 73 3.09 -26.94 -0.66
N GLU A 74 3.03 -27.30 -1.93
CA GLU A 74 4.17 -27.71 -2.75
C GLU A 74 5.21 -26.58 -2.86
N ASN A 75 4.75 -25.32 -2.84
CA ASN A 75 5.59 -24.13 -3.00
C ASN A 75 5.98 -23.47 -1.67
N ILE A 76 5.61 -24.05 -0.52
CA ILE A 76 5.78 -23.41 0.78
C ILE A 76 7.25 -23.13 1.11
N ARG A 77 8.16 -24.05 0.74
CA ARG A 77 9.61 -23.87 0.95
C ARG A 77 10.12 -22.64 0.21
N GLN A 78 9.74 -22.50 -1.06
CA GLN A 78 10.19 -21.36 -1.88
C GLN A 78 9.59 -20.05 -1.37
N SER A 79 8.33 -20.08 -0.92
CA SER A 79 7.67 -18.92 -0.31
C SER A 79 8.38 -18.47 0.97
N LEU A 80 8.71 -19.40 1.88
CA LEU A 80 9.41 -19.10 3.12
C LEU A 80 10.82 -18.53 2.89
N ILE A 81 11.57 -19.07 1.94
CA ILE A 81 12.89 -18.51 1.59
C ILE A 81 12.76 -17.06 1.11
N ARG A 82 11.78 -16.78 0.24
CA ARG A 82 11.55 -15.40 -0.24
C ARG A 82 11.11 -14.45 0.88
N GLN A 83 10.32 -14.95 1.85
CA GLN A 83 9.92 -14.17 3.02
C GLN A 83 11.11 -13.89 3.94
N GLU A 84 11.99 -14.87 4.15
CA GLU A 84 13.23 -14.71 4.91
C GLU A 84 14.11 -13.60 4.31
N ASP A 85 14.38 -13.67 3.00
CA ASP A 85 15.16 -12.65 2.30
C ASP A 85 14.52 -11.27 2.41
N SER A 86 13.19 -11.19 2.31
CA SER A 86 12.44 -9.94 2.44
C SER A 86 12.57 -9.35 3.85
N ILE A 87 12.47 -10.18 4.90
CA ILE A 87 12.62 -9.75 6.30
C ILE A 87 14.05 -9.23 6.54
N ILE A 88 15.06 -9.97 6.09
CA ILE A 88 16.48 -9.57 6.23
C ILE A 88 16.70 -8.20 5.58
N PHE A 89 16.20 -8.03 4.35
CA PHE A 89 16.37 -6.77 3.63
C PHE A 89 15.66 -5.60 4.32
N CYS A 90 14.41 -5.77 4.74
CA CYS A 90 13.68 -4.73 5.46
C CYS A 90 14.35 -4.33 6.79
N LEU A 91 14.93 -5.30 7.53
CA LEU A 91 15.67 -5.01 8.74
C LEU A 91 16.99 -4.28 8.46
N LEU A 92 17.69 -4.65 7.40
CA LEU A 92 18.90 -3.95 6.96
C LEU A 92 18.58 -2.51 6.58
N GLU A 93 17.50 -2.27 5.82
CA GLU A 93 17.02 -0.92 5.49
C GLU A 93 16.69 -0.11 6.73
N ARG A 94 15.95 -0.68 7.70
CA ARG A 94 15.61 0.02 8.94
C ARG A 94 16.84 0.30 9.82
N SER A 95 17.86 -0.57 9.77
CA SER A 95 19.09 -0.42 10.56
C SER A 95 19.95 0.78 10.15
N GLN A 96 19.69 1.36 8.96
CA GLN A 96 20.36 2.59 8.50
C GLN A 96 20.01 3.81 9.36
N TYR A 97 18.92 3.74 10.14
CA TYR A 97 18.44 4.81 11.00
C TYR A 97 18.56 4.45 12.48
N CYS A 98 18.77 5.46 13.32
CA CYS A 98 18.70 5.30 14.78
C CYS A 98 17.29 4.92 15.25
N TYR A 99 17.11 4.84 16.57
CA TYR A 99 15.82 4.47 17.16
C TYR A 99 14.68 5.41 16.74
N ASN A 100 14.91 6.73 16.67
CA ASN A 100 13.93 7.75 16.27
C ASN A 100 12.67 7.73 17.16
N ALA A 101 12.83 8.04 18.45
CA ALA A 101 11.76 7.94 19.45
C ALA A 101 10.46 8.66 19.05
N ASP A 102 10.58 9.88 18.52
CA ASP A 102 9.47 10.72 18.04
C ASP A 102 8.58 10.00 17.01
N THR A 103 9.10 8.99 16.29
CA THR A 103 8.31 8.22 15.32
C THR A 103 7.21 7.38 15.98
N TYR A 104 7.42 7.00 17.24
CA TYR A 104 6.50 6.19 18.05
C TYR A 104 5.72 7.01 19.07
N ASP A 105 6.07 8.28 19.25
CA ASP A 105 5.40 9.20 20.16
C ASP A 105 4.11 9.73 19.52
N PRO A 106 2.93 9.51 20.14
CA PRO A 106 1.66 10.04 19.65
C PRO A 106 1.58 11.57 19.60
N ASP A 107 2.35 12.26 20.45
CA ASP A 107 2.26 13.71 20.63
C ASP A 107 3.37 14.47 19.89
N ALA A 108 4.33 13.76 19.28
CA ALA A 108 5.47 14.39 18.60
C ALA A 108 5.10 15.14 17.32
N PHE A 109 4.04 14.72 16.61
CA PHE A 109 3.63 15.32 15.35
C PHE A 109 2.13 15.63 15.33
N ALA A 110 1.78 16.90 15.06
CA ALA A 110 0.40 17.30 14.83
C ALA A 110 -0.04 16.89 13.41
N MET A 111 -0.90 15.89 13.30
CA MET A 111 -1.50 15.44 12.04
C MET A 111 -2.99 15.78 12.02
N GLU A 112 -3.44 16.51 11.00
CA GLU A 112 -4.84 16.92 10.89
C GLU A 112 -5.78 15.70 10.82
N GLY A 113 -6.73 15.62 11.76
CA GLY A 113 -7.73 14.56 11.79
C GLY A 113 -7.19 13.17 12.18
N PHE A 114 -5.98 13.09 12.73
CA PHE A 114 -5.40 11.83 13.20
C PHE A 114 -4.73 12.00 14.56
N SER A 115 -5.10 11.15 15.50
CA SER A 115 -4.46 11.05 16.82
C SER A 115 -3.69 9.73 16.89
N GLY A 116 -2.37 9.81 17.02
CA GLY A 116 -1.49 8.64 17.10
C GLY A 116 -0.09 8.95 16.59
N SER A 117 0.80 7.97 16.75
CA SER A 117 2.20 8.09 16.33
C SER A 117 2.35 8.13 14.80
N LEU A 118 3.51 8.60 14.33
CA LEU A 118 3.81 8.65 12.89
C LEU A 118 3.76 7.27 12.24
N VAL A 119 4.25 6.23 12.93
CA VAL A 119 4.21 4.85 12.42
C VAL A 119 2.77 4.33 12.29
N GLU A 120 1.90 4.63 13.26
CA GLU A 120 0.49 4.23 13.22
C GLU A 120 -0.25 4.92 12.07
N TYR A 121 0.03 6.21 11.84
CA TYR A 121 -0.52 6.95 10.71
C TYR A 121 -0.14 6.28 9.39
N LEU A 122 1.17 6.02 9.18
CA LEU A 122 1.67 5.44 7.94
C LEU A 122 1.10 4.03 7.70
N LEU A 123 1.09 3.17 8.72
CA LEU A 123 0.49 1.84 8.64
C LEU A 123 -0.98 1.95 8.26
N LYS A 124 -1.80 2.67 9.04
CA LYS A 124 -3.24 2.76 8.80
C LYS A 124 -3.56 3.25 7.39
N LYS A 125 -2.87 4.29 6.90
CA LYS A 125 -3.08 4.78 5.53
C LYS A 125 -2.71 3.73 4.47
N THR A 126 -1.61 3.01 4.67
CA THR A 126 -1.17 1.94 3.76
C THR A 126 -2.16 0.78 3.77
N GLU A 127 -2.66 0.39 4.95
CA GLU A 127 -3.67 -0.65 5.08
C GLU A 127 -4.99 -0.24 4.43
N MET A 128 -5.45 0.98 4.63
CA MET A 128 -6.65 1.49 3.96
C MET A 128 -6.53 1.40 2.42
N LEU A 129 -5.36 1.75 1.87
CA LEU A 129 -5.09 1.64 0.44
C LEU A 129 -5.11 0.18 -0.02
N HIS A 130 -4.41 -0.71 0.69
CA HIS A 130 -4.37 -2.13 0.35
C HIS A 130 -5.72 -2.84 0.52
N ALA A 131 -6.55 -2.40 1.45
CA ALA A 131 -7.90 -2.93 1.65
C ALA A 131 -8.81 -2.61 0.48
N GLN A 132 -8.69 -1.43 -0.14
CA GLN A 132 -9.48 -1.04 -1.31
C GLN A 132 -9.25 -1.98 -2.50
N VAL A 133 -8.03 -2.52 -2.65
CA VAL A 133 -7.71 -3.51 -3.69
C VAL A 133 -7.94 -4.97 -3.25
N GLY A 134 -8.45 -5.19 -2.04
CA GLY A 134 -8.83 -6.52 -1.56
C GLY A 134 -7.71 -7.36 -0.97
N ARG A 135 -6.55 -6.78 -0.63
CA ARG A 135 -5.38 -7.51 -0.07
C ARG A 135 -5.77 -8.41 1.10
N TYR A 136 -6.51 -7.86 2.07
CA TYR A 136 -6.93 -8.58 3.28
C TYR A 136 -8.09 -9.56 3.07
N LYS A 137 -8.42 -9.91 1.81
CA LYS A 137 -9.23 -11.09 1.50
C LYS A 137 -8.37 -12.32 1.21
N SER A 138 -7.07 -12.12 0.96
CA SER A 138 -6.10 -13.20 0.83
C SER A 138 -5.91 -13.92 2.16
N PRO A 139 -5.80 -15.27 2.18
CA PRO A 139 -5.70 -16.05 3.42
C PRO A 139 -4.35 -15.89 4.15
N ASP A 140 -3.32 -15.37 3.49
CA ASP A 140 -1.98 -15.13 4.02
C ASP A 140 -1.75 -13.68 4.51
N GLU A 141 -2.65 -12.76 4.15
CA GLU A 141 -2.53 -11.33 4.47
C GLU A 141 -3.33 -10.96 5.72
N HIS A 142 -2.67 -10.34 6.70
CA HIS A 142 -3.26 -10.03 8.01
C HIS A 142 -3.09 -8.53 8.33
N PRO A 143 -4.18 -7.78 8.53
CA PRO A 143 -4.08 -6.37 8.88
C PRO A 143 -3.70 -6.17 10.35
N PHE A 144 -2.93 -5.11 10.62
CA PHE A 144 -2.65 -4.65 11.98
C PHE A 144 -3.88 -3.95 12.60
N PHE A 145 -4.66 -3.22 11.80
CA PHE A 145 -5.85 -2.47 12.23
C PHE A 145 -7.13 -2.97 11.54
N PRO A 146 -7.66 -4.16 11.91
CA PRO A 146 -8.78 -4.79 11.20
C PRO A 146 -10.09 -3.99 11.24
N TYR A 147 -10.28 -3.14 12.25
CA TYR A 147 -11.52 -2.39 12.46
C TYR A 147 -11.66 -1.15 11.58
N ASP A 148 -10.55 -0.65 11.02
CA ASP A 148 -10.50 0.63 10.29
C ASP A 148 -10.48 0.43 8.75
N LEU A 149 -10.72 -0.80 8.26
CA LEU A 149 -10.52 -1.15 6.86
C LEU A 149 -11.75 -0.88 5.97
N PRO A 150 -11.59 -0.18 4.83
CA PRO A 150 -12.66 -0.01 3.86
C PRO A 150 -13.01 -1.31 3.13
N ARG A 151 -14.23 -1.37 2.59
CA ARG A 151 -14.66 -2.47 1.73
C ARG A 151 -13.85 -2.46 0.41
N PRO A 152 -13.42 -3.63 -0.10
CA PRO A 152 -12.76 -3.71 -1.41
C PRO A 152 -13.63 -3.16 -2.54
N LEU A 153 -13.01 -2.42 -3.45
CA LEU A 153 -13.65 -1.89 -4.67
C LEU A 153 -13.69 -2.92 -5.79
N LEU A 154 -12.78 -3.89 -5.76
CA LEU A 154 -12.68 -4.97 -6.74
C LEU A 154 -13.61 -6.14 -6.39
N PRO A 155 -14.13 -6.88 -7.39
CA PRO A 155 -14.81 -8.14 -7.15
C PRO A 155 -13.91 -9.12 -6.38
N PRO A 156 -14.47 -9.97 -5.51
CA PRO A 156 -13.70 -10.94 -4.73
C PRO A 156 -12.85 -11.87 -5.61
N LEU A 157 -11.63 -12.14 -5.16
CA LEU A 157 -10.75 -13.16 -5.72
C LEU A 157 -10.95 -14.45 -4.92
N GLN A 158 -11.09 -15.59 -5.61
CA GLN A 158 -11.18 -16.90 -4.98
C GLN A 158 -9.81 -17.50 -4.83
N TYR A 159 -9.49 -17.91 -3.60
CA TYR A 159 -8.23 -18.53 -3.25
C TYR A 159 -8.42 -20.03 -3.04
N VAL A 160 -7.38 -20.81 -3.33
CA VAL A 160 -7.38 -22.25 -3.07
C VAL A 160 -7.50 -22.49 -1.56
N GLN A 161 -8.50 -23.27 -1.16
CA GLN A 161 -8.74 -23.64 0.24
C GLN A 161 -7.70 -24.67 0.68
N VAL A 162 -6.56 -24.21 1.21
CA VAL A 162 -5.48 -25.08 1.69
C VAL A 162 -5.50 -25.25 3.21
N ARG A 163 -5.98 -24.26 3.95
CA ARG A 163 -6.10 -24.33 5.41
C ARG A 163 -7.33 -25.14 5.78
N GLY A 164 -7.12 -26.24 6.52
CA GLY A 164 -8.21 -27.05 7.07
C GLY A 164 -9.11 -26.21 7.97
N THR A 165 -10.43 -26.29 7.75
CA THR A 165 -11.42 -25.81 8.71
C THR A 165 -11.31 -26.69 9.94
N ARG A 166 -10.53 -26.26 10.94
CA ARG A 166 -10.61 -26.90 12.25
C ARG A 166 -12.03 -26.64 12.76
N TYR A 167 -12.86 -27.68 12.73
CA TYR A 167 -14.03 -27.78 13.60
C TYR A 167 -13.49 -27.59 15.03
N CYS A 168 -13.64 -26.38 15.57
CA CYS A 168 -13.57 -26.17 17.00
C CYS A 168 -14.86 -26.81 17.55
N GLY A 169 -14.78 -28.08 17.88
CA GLY A 169 -15.89 -28.82 18.47
C GLY A 169 -16.15 -28.31 19.89
N GLN A 170 -17.40 -27.88 20.09
CA GLN A 170 -18.16 -27.71 21.34
C GLN A 170 -17.62 -26.73 22.39
#